data_AF-A0AAD7SXX6-F1
#
_entry.id   AF-A0AAD7SXX6-F1
#
_cell.length_a   1.000
_cell.length_b   1.000
_cell.length_c   1.000
_cell.angle_alpha   90.00
_cell.angle_beta   90.00
_cell.angle_gamma   90.00
#
_symmetry.space_group_name_H-M   'P 1'
#
loop_
_entity.id
_entity.type
_entity.pdbx_description
1 polymer ?
#
loop_
_entity_poly.entity_id
_entity_poly.type
_entity_poly.pdbx_seq_one_letter_code
_entity_poly.pdbx_strand_id
1 'polypeptide(L)'
;MATVTTNHPLPDAQQFSSFSELVVACARCQELEPDVIHPVVLDPRHVVTKLLIRQVDSDLKHPGAERLFAELRRKFWILRGREAIRREQRSCPECQRWRAQPVNPKMADLPPARLRLYRPPFSQRD
;
A
#
# COMPACT_ATOMS: atom_id res chain seq x y z
N MET A 1 12.47 48.08 12.66
CA MET A 1 11.65 47.07 11.97
C MET A 1 12.55 45.88 11.67
N ALA A 2 12.54 44.85 12.54
CA ALA A 2 13.49 43.74 12.47
C ALA A 2 12.79 42.48 11.94
N THR A 3 13.26 41.97 10.80
CA THR A 3 12.94 40.66 10.26
C THR A 3 13.90 39.63 10.87
N VAL A 4 13.38 38.61 11.55
CA VAL A 4 14.19 37.48 12.03
C VAL A 4 13.79 36.23 11.27
N THR A 5 14.66 35.88 10.33
CA THR A 5 14.74 34.56 9.68
C THR A 5 15.42 33.62 10.65
N THR A 6 14.71 32.61 11.16
CA THR A 6 15.35 31.47 11.85
C THR A 6 15.15 30.22 11.01
N ASN A 7 16.14 29.96 10.15
CA ASN A 7 16.50 28.61 9.76
C ASN A 7 16.92 27.88 11.03
N HIS A 8 16.04 27.05 11.58
CA HIS A 8 16.44 26.11 12.63
C HIS A 8 16.96 24.82 11.98
N PRO A 9 18.21 24.43 12.27
CA PRO A 9 18.75 23.15 11.82
C PRO A 9 18.01 22.02 12.54
N LEU A 10 17.65 20.99 11.77
CA LEU A 10 17.12 19.73 12.28
C LEU A 10 18.11 19.15 13.31
N PRO A 11 17.65 18.68 14.48
CA PRO A 11 18.53 18.16 15.51
C PRO A 11 19.24 16.88 15.05
N ASP A 12 20.52 16.82 15.37
CA ASP A 12 21.48 15.78 15.01
C ASP A 12 20.97 14.36 15.35
N ALA A 13 21.13 13.45 14.39
CA ALA A 13 20.62 12.09 14.36
C ALA A 13 21.29 11.11 15.36
N GLN A 14 21.80 11.58 16.49
CA GLN A 14 22.65 10.78 17.39
C GLN A 14 21.98 10.29 18.69
N GLN A 15 20.68 10.51 18.91
CA GLN A 15 20.03 10.13 20.17
C GLN A 15 19.29 8.77 20.20
N PHE A 16 19.37 7.95 19.15
CA PHE A 16 18.67 6.65 19.10
C PHE A 16 19.56 5.43 19.38
N SER A 17 20.67 5.60 20.10
CA SER A 17 21.68 4.55 20.34
C SER A 17 21.39 3.63 21.55
N SER A 18 20.16 3.11 21.70
CA SER A 18 19.87 2.17 22.81
C SER A 18 18.82 1.09 22.50
N PHE A 19 18.71 0.63 21.26
CA PHE A 19 17.87 -0.55 20.91
C PHE A 19 18.64 -1.60 20.11
N SER A 20 19.95 -1.73 20.36
CA SER A 20 20.92 -2.49 19.57
C SER A 20 20.92 -4.01 19.79
N GLU A 21 19.82 -4.63 20.21
CA GLU A 21 19.76 -6.09 20.30
C GLU A 21 18.40 -6.61 19.82
N LEU A 22 18.30 -6.85 18.52
CA LEU A 22 17.53 -7.95 17.93
C LEU A 22 17.87 -8.01 16.43
N VAL A 23 19.11 -8.38 16.12
CA VAL A 23 19.54 -8.73 14.77
C VAL A 23 19.38 -10.24 14.61
N VAL A 24 18.36 -10.68 13.87
CA VAL A 24 18.31 -12.04 13.33
C VAL A 24 19.35 -12.08 12.20
N ALA A 25 20.59 -12.42 12.55
CA ALA A 25 21.70 -12.54 11.62
C ALA A 25 21.62 -13.89 10.89
N CYS A 26 21.36 -13.86 9.59
CA CYS A 26 21.77 -14.97 8.71
C CYS A 26 23.28 -14.80 8.49
N ALA A 27 24.09 -15.72 9.00
CA ALA A 27 25.54 -15.60 9.21
C ALA A 27 26.41 -15.56 7.92
N ARG A 28 25.94 -15.00 6.80
CA ARG A 28 26.70 -15.01 5.54
C ARG A 28 26.33 -13.88 4.57
N CYS A 29 26.42 -12.63 5.00
CA CYS A 29 26.43 -11.47 4.10
C CYS A 29 27.40 -10.41 4.65
N GLN A 30 28.63 -10.35 4.14
CA GLN A 30 29.66 -9.40 4.58
C GLN A 30 29.72 -8.10 3.75
N GLU A 31 28.82 -7.93 2.78
CA GLU A 31 28.86 -6.77 1.88
C GLU A 31 27.43 -6.34 1.55
N LEU A 32 26.80 -5.68 2.52
CA LEU A 32 25.54 -4.99 2.32
C LEU A 32 25.81 -3.51 2.56
N GLU A 33 25.32 -2.66 1.66
CA GLU A 33 25.35 -1.21 1.82
C GLU A 33 24.80 -0.82 3.21
N PRO A 34 25.40 0.16 3.91
CA PRO A 34 25.05 0.50 5.28
C PRO A 34 23.56 0.90 5.45
N ASP A 35 22.94 1.42 4.39
CA ASP A 35 21.50 1.73 4.33
C ASP A 35 20.61 0.49 4.44
N VAL A 36 21.10 -0.67 4.01
CA VAL A 36 20.41 -1.97 4.16
C VAL A 36 20.58 -2.49 5.58
N ILE A 37 21.72 -2.20 6.21
CA ILE A 37 22.04 -2.63 7.58
C ILE A 37 21.24 -1.81 8.61
N HIS A 38 21.05 -0.51 8.37
CA HIS A 38 20.35 0.40 9.29
C HIS A 38 19.20 1.14 8.60
N PRO A 39 18.06 0.48 8.38
CA PRO A 39 16.91 1.12 7.74
C PRO A 39 16.38 2.28 8.60
N VAL A 40 16.02 3.38 7.95
CA VAL A 40 15.44 4.56 8.61
C VAL A 40 14.12 4.17 9.28
N VAL A 41 14.04 4.37 10.61
CA VAL A 41 12.83 4.09 11.38
C VAL A 41 11.85 5.24 11.26
N LEU A 42 10.61 4.94 10.88
CA LEU A 42 9.56 5.94 10.66
C LEU A 42 8.33 5.66 11.54
N ASP A 43 7.82 6.71 12.17
CA ASP A 43 6.53 6.67 12.88
C ASP A 43 5.38 6.68 11.85
N PRO A 44 4.43 5.72 11.89
CA PRO A 44 3.28 5.68 11.00
C PRO A 44 2.32 6.87 11.12
N ARG A 45 2.35 7.61 12.23
CA ARG A 45 1.47 8.78 12.47
C ARG A 45 2.00 10.04 11.79
N HIS A 46 3.31 10.11 11.58
CA HIS A 46 3.97 11.28 11.00
C HIS A 46 3.51 11.53 9.55
N VAL A 47 3.38 12.80 9.17
CA VAL A 47 2.85 13.19 7.86
C VAL A 47 3.75 12.69 6.74
N VAL A 48 5.07 12.76 6.92
CA VAL A 48 6.04 12.28 5.92
C VAL A 48 5.85 10.80 5.61
N THR A 49 5.64 9.96 6.61
CA THR A 49 5.41 8.51 6.41
C THR A 49 4.14 8.25 5.60
N LYS A 50 3.07 9.02 5.82
CA LYS A 50 1.82 8.90 5.06
C LYS A 50 2.02 9.32 3.60
N LEU A 51 2.71 10.43 3.37
CA LEU A 51 3.02 10.92 2.02
C LEU A 51 3.90 9.92 1.27
N LEU A 52 4.92 9.37 1.94
CA LEU A 52 5.79 8.33 1.40
C LEU A 52 4.99 7.09 0.97
N ILE A 53 4.12 6.58 1.84
CA ILE A 53 3.27 5.41 1.53
C ILE A 53 2.40 5.69 0.30
N ARG A 54 1.77 6.88 0.22
CA ARG A 54 0.90 7.26 -0.90
C ARG A 54 1.66 7.40 -2.22
N GLN A 55 2.86 7.98 -2.18
CA GLN A 55 3.70 8.12 -3.36
C GLN A 55 4.09 6.75 -3.90
N VAL A 56 4.63 5.87 -3.05
CA VAL A 56 5.05 4.53 -3.48
C VAL A 56 3.86 3.67 -3.93
N ASP A 57 2.69 3.80 -3.29
CA ASP A 57 1.47 3.10 -3.72
C ASP A 57 1.03 3.55 -5.13
N SER A 58 1.14 4.84 -5.43
CA SER A 58 0.80 5.42 -6.74
C SER A 58 1.82 5.03 -7.82
N ASP A 59 3.11 5.01 -7.46
CA ASP A 59 4.21 4.61 -8.35
C ASP A 59 4.06 3.13 -8.76
N LEU A 60 3.70 2.26 -7.81
CA LEU A 60 3.49 0.82 -8.02
C LEU A 60 2.09 0.46 -8.55
N LYS A 61 1.26 1.45 -8.88
CA LYS A 61 -0.10 1.25 -9.43
C LYS A 61 -1.03 0.46 -8.50
N HIS A 62 -1.05 0.83 -7.22
CA HIS A 62 -1.96 0.26 -6.20
C HIS A 62 -1.86 -1.28 -6.06
N PRO A 63 -0.67 -1.83 -5.80
CA PRO A 63 -0.40 -3.27 -5.88
C PRO A 63 -1.01 -4.09 -4.73
N GLY A 64 -1.65 -3.45 -3.75
CA GLY A 64 -2.16 -4.07 -2.52
C GLY A 64 -1.17 -4.01 -1.36
N ALA A 65 -1.66 -4.30 -0.15
CA ALA A 65 -0.95 -3.97 1.09
C ALA A 65 0.35 -4.74 1.29
N GLU A 66 0.37 -6.04 0.99
CA GLU A 66 1.55 -6.88 1.24
C GLU A 66 2.69 -6.57 0.24
N ARG A 67 2.36 -6.31 -1.02
CA ARG A 67 3.37 -5.93 -2.02
C ARG A 67 3.95 -4.56 -1.71
N LEU A 68 3.11 -3.58 -1.34
CA LEU A 68 3.60 -2.27 -0.93
C LEU A 68 4.49 -2.36 0.32
N PHE A 69 4.10 -3.19 1.30
CA PHE A 69 4.89 -3.40 2.51
C PHE A 69 6.26 -4.02 2.20
N ALA A 70 6.32 -5.02 1.32
CA ALA A 70 7.59 -5.64 0.92
C ALA A 70 8.53 -4.63 0.26
N GLU A 71 8.02 -3.76 -0.62
CA GLU A 71 8.83 -2.73 -1.26
C GLU A 71 9.30 -1.65 -0.28
N LEU A 72 8.42 -1.16 0.60
CA LEU A 72 8.80 -0.20 1.62
C LEU A 72 9.82 -0.77 2.61
N ARG A 73 9.68 -2.05 2.97
CA ARG A 73 10.55 -2.70 3.97
C ARG A 73 12.00 -2.86 3.51
N ARG A 74 12.26 -2.83 2.21
CA ARG A 74 13.61 -2.83 1.62
C ARG A 74 14.40 -1.55 1.96
N LYS A 75 13.72 -0.43 2.20
CA LYS A 75 14.35 0.89 2.39
C LYS A 75 14.02 1.53 3.75
N PHE A 76 12.86 1.24 4.31
CA PHE A 76 12.34 1.90 5.52
C PHE A 76 11.82 0.90 6.54
N TRP A 77 12.01 1.22 7.82
CA TRP A 77 11.39 0.49 8.93
C TRP A 77 10.22 1.31 9.50
N ILE A 78 9.03 1.10 8.96
CA ILE A 78 7.82 1.76 9.48
C ILE A 78 7.27 0.94 10.65
N LEU A 79 7.14 1.56 11.82
CA LEU A 79 6.54 0.92 12.99
C LEU A 79 5.09 0.54 12.67
N ARG A 80 4.70 -0.72 12.93
CA ARG A 80 3.37 -1.26 12.55
C ARG A 80 3.03 -1.01 11.07
N GLY A 81 4.04 -1.07 10.18
CA GLY A 81 3.92 -0.65 8.78
C GLY A 81 2.75 -1.28 8.00
N ARG A 82 2.45 -2.56 8.23
CA ARG A 82 1.29 -3.23 7.59
C ARG A 82 -0.04 -2.54 7.92
N GLU A 83 -0.24 -2.11 9.16
CA GLU A 83 -1.45 -1.44 9.61
C GLU A 83 -1.54 -0.03 9.01
N ALA A 84 -0.40 0.70 9.00
CA ALA A 84 -0.31 2.03 8.40
C ALA A 84 -0.64 2.00 6.90
N ILE A 85 -0.09 1.03 6.17
CA ILE A 85 -0.36 0.83 4.74
C ILE A 85 -1.82 0.52 4.49
N ARG A 86 -2.42 -0.42 5.25
CA ARG A 86 -3.85 -0.75 5.11
C ARG A 86 -4.74 0.46 5.37
N ARG A 87 -4.34 1.34 6.30
CA ARG A 87 -5.05 2.59 6.58
C ARG A 87 -4.98 3.56 5.41
N GLU A 88 -3.81 3.77 4.82
CA GLU A 88 -3.66 4.67 3.66
C GLU A 88 -4.30 4.10 2.39
N GLN A 89 -4.23 2.79 2.14
CA GLN A 89 -4.95 2.17 1.02
C GLN A 89 -6.48 2.20 1.20
N ARG A 90 -6.99 2.34 2.44
CA ARG A 90 -8.42 2.57 2.67
C ARG A 90 -8.84 3.98 2.34
N SER A 91 -7.97 4.98 2.44
CA SER A 91 -8.28 6.37 2.08
C SER A 91 -8.01 6.69 0.61
N CYS A 92 -7.17 5.91 -0.08
CA CYS A 92 -6.92 6.06 -1.51
C CYS A 92 -8.17 5.70 -2.36
N PRO A 93 -8.65 6.61 -3.22
CA PRO A 93 -9.86 6.39 -4.00
C PRO A 93 -9.68 5.32 -5.08
N GLU A 94 -8.50 5.19 -5.69
CA GLU A 94 -8.20 4.13 -6.63
C GLU A 94 -8.27 2.77 -5.93
N CYS A 95 -7.55 2.58 -4.83
CA CYS A 95 -7.61 1.35 -4.03
C CYS A 95 -9.04 0.99 -3.60
N GLN A 96 -9.86 1.98 -3.24
CA GLN A 96 -11.27 1.76 -2.94
C GLN A 96 -12.04 1.24 -4.16
N ARG A 97 -11.85 1.83 -5.34
CA ARG A 97 -12.48 1.36 -6.59
C ARG A 97 -12.07 -0.07 -6.92
N TRP A 98 -10.78 -0.40 -6.82
CA TRP A 98 -10.29 -1.77 -7.06
C TRP A 98 -10.85 -2.78 -6.05
N ARG A 99 -11.11 -2.36 -4.81
CA ARG A 99 -11.71 -3.21 -3.76
C ARG A 99 -13.23 -3.32 -3.86
N ALA A 100 -13.89 -2.34 -4.49
CA ALA A 100 -15.34 -2.29 -4.55
C ALA A 100 -15.91 -3.53 -5.24
N GLN A 101 -16.90 -4.15 -4.59
CA GLN A 101 -17.58 -5.30 -5.18
C GLN A 101 -18.54 -4.80 -6.28
N PRO A 102 -18.55 -5.41 -7.46
CA PRO A 102 -19.51 -5.03 -8.50
C PRO A 102 -20.93 -5.33 -8.02
N VAL A 103 -21.84 -4.37 -8.21
CA VAL A 103 -23.27 -4.58 -7.99
C VAL A 103 -23.79 -5.34 -9.20
N ASN A 104 -24.29 -6.57 -8.98
CA ASN A 104 -24.92 -7.34 -10.04
C ASN A 104 -26.21 -6.61 -10.48
N PRO A 105 -26.31 -6.19 -11.75
CA PRO A 105 -27.55 -5.58 -12.23
C PRO A 105 -28.68 -6.60 -12.16
N LYS A 106 -29.88 -6.15 -11.79
CA LYS A 106 -31.09 -6.98 -11.86
C LYS A 106 -31.36 -7.32 -13.32
N MET A 107 -31.15 -8.56 -13.71
CA MET A 107 -31.45 -9.04 -15.06
C MET A 107 -32.97 -9.25 -15.23
N ALA A 108 -33.48 -8.97 -16.42
CA ALA A 108 -34.84 -9.35 -16.80
C ALA A 108 -34.95 -10.87 -16.98
N ASP A 109 -36.17 -11.40 -16.85
CA ASP A 109 -36.44 -12.81 -17.11
C ASP A 109 -36.00 -13.19 -18.53
N LEU A 110 -35.46 -14.41 -18.67
CA LEU A 110 -35.08 -14.91 -19.97
C LEU A 110 -36.34 -15.12 -20.83
N PRO A 111 -36.35 -14.72 -22.13
CA PRO A 111 -37.45 -15.03 -23.02
C PRO A 111 -37.74 -16.54 -23.06
N PRO A 112 -39.01 -16.96 -23.15
CA PRO A 112 -39.40 -18.37 -23.12
C PRO A 112 -38.75 -19.17 -24.25
N ALA A 113 -38.45 -18.54 -25.39
CA ALA A 113 -37.71 -19.16 -26.49
C ALA A 113 -36.32 -19.67 -26.08
N ARG A 114 -35.68 -19.07 -25.06
CA ARG A 114 -34.36 -19.50 -24.54
C ARG A 114 -34.43 -20.57 -23.46
N LEU A 115 -35.60 -20.76 -22.84
CA LEU A 115 -35.81 -21.73 -21.77
C LEU A 115 -36.28 -23.09 -22.30
N ARG A 116 -36.65 -23.18 -23.58
CA ARG A 116 -37.14 -24.40 -24.21
C ARG A 116 -35.99 -25.36 -24.52
N LEU A 117 -35.91 -26.44 -23.75
CA LEU A 117 -35.05 -27.59 -24.06
C LEU A 117 -35.51 -28.24 -25.37
N TYR A 118 -34.56 -28.80 -26.13
CA TYR A 118 -34.80 -29.50 -27.40
C TYR A 118 -35.39 -28.65 -28.55
N ARG A 119 -35.36 -27.32 -28.45
CA ARG A 119 -35.64 -26.43 -29.59
C ARG A 119 -34.48 -25.48 -29.84
N PRO A 120 -34.03 -25.33 -31.10
CA PRO A 120 -33.02 -24.34 -31.43
C PRO A 120 -33.60 -22.92 -31.26
N PRO A 121 -32.79 -21.95 -30.82
CA PRO A 121 -33.18 -20.54 -30.80
C PRO A 121 -33.68 -20.10 -32.18
N PHE A 122 -34.73 -19.26 -32.22
CA PHE A 122 -35.34 -18.70 -33.45
C PHE A 122 -36.07 -19.70 -34.37
N SER A 123 -36.47 -20.87 -33.86
CA SER A 123 -37.24 -21.87 -34.63
C SER A 123 -38.76 -21.61 -34.70
N GLN A 124 -39.27 -20.63 -33.95
CA GLN A 124 -40.69 -20.27 -33.97
C GLN A 124 -40.86 -19.01 -34.80
N ARG A 125 -41.76 -19.07 -35.79
CA ARG A 125 -42.35 -17.87 -36.38
C ARG A 125 -43.55 -17.52 -35.52
N ASP A 126 -43.54 -16.30 -34.97
CA ASP A 126 -44.66 -15.73 -34.22
C ASP A 126 -45.91 -15.59 -35.10
#